data_AF-A0A2T4S6Y9-F1
#
_entry.id   AF-A0A2T4S6Y9-F1
#
_cell.length_a   1.000
_cell.length_b   1.000
_cell.length_c   1.000
_cell.angle_alpha   90.00
_cell.angle_beta   90.00
_cell.angle_gamma   90.00
#
_symmetry.space_group_name_H-M   'P 1'
#
loop_
_entity.id
_entity.type
_entity.pdbx_description
1 polymer ?
#
loop_
_entity_poly.entity_id
_entity_poly.type
_entity_poly.pdbx_seq_one_letter_code
_entity_poly.pdbx_strand_id
1 'polypeptide(L)' 'MNSVVATGYFNYQAALEEIREEEQFDFVAIALPEDDSHSAVIKWRHASGNLNNRYQLIVLRPGKGLAGLVIRTGSR' A
#
# COMPACT_ATOMS: atom_id res chain seq x y z
N MET A 1 -19.15 -28.66 -19.04
CA MET A 1 -18.58 -27.30 -19.18
C MET A 1 -18.97 -26.53 -17.93
N ASN A 2 -18.02 -26.30 -17.02
CA ASN A 2 -18.09 -25.23 -16.01
C ASN A 2 -16.65 -24.95 -15.61
N SER A 3 -16.13 -23.87 -16.17
CA SER A 3 -14.78 -23.36 -16.01
C SER A 3 -14.58 -22.90 -14.56
N VAL A 4 -13.85 -23.72 -13.79
CA VAL A 4 -13.22 -23.29 -12.53
C VAL A 4 -12.06 -22.36 -12.92
N VAL A 5 -12.35 -21.07 -13.05
CA VAL A 5 -11.32 -20.04 -13.14
C VAL A 5 -11.56 -19.07 -11.99
N ALA A 6 -11.27 -19.54 -10.78
CA ALA A 6 -10.92 -18.66 -9.68
C ALA A 6 -9.39 -18.57 -9.66
N THR A 7 -8.83 -17.78 -10.58
CA THR A 7 -7.43 -17.36 -10.47
C THR A 7 -7.37 -16.48 -9.22
N GLY A 8 -6.88 -17.04 -8.10
CA GLY A 8 -6.89 -16.36 -6.81
C GLY A 8 -6.07 -15.07 -6.86
N TYR A 9 -6.72 -13.93 -6.60
CA TYR A 9 -6.04 -12.65 -6.48
C TYR A 9 -5.06 -12.69 -5.29
N PHE A 10 -3.86 -12.12 -5.48
CA PHE A 10 -2.87 -11.99 -4.42
C PHE A 10 -3.39 -11.04 -3.31
N ASN A 11 -3.37 -11.49 -2.06
CA ASN A 11 -3.83 -10.70 -0.93
C ASN A 11 -2.66 -9.90 -0.33
N TYR A 12 -2.52 -8.65 -0.76
CA TYR A 12 -1.50 -7.72 -0.26
C TYR A 12 -1.57 -7.48 1.25
N GLN A 13 -2.76 -7.57 1.86
CA GLN A 13 -2.90 -7.37 3.31
C GLN A 13 -2.26 -8.52 4.09
N ALA A 14 -2.53 -9.76 3.68
CA ALA A 14 -1.96 -10.94 4.33
C ALA A 14 -0.42 -10.96 4.21
N ALA A 15 0.11 -10.67 3.02
CA ALA A 15 1.55 -10.58 2.81
C ALA A 15 2.22 -9.46 3.63
N LEU A 16 1.52 -8.33 3.82
CA LEU A 16 2.02 -7.22 4.63
C LEU A 16 2.06 -7.58 6.12
N GLU A 17 1.09 -8.35 6.61
CA GLU A 17 1.07 -8.88 7.98
C GLU A 17 2.22 -9.86 8.23
N GLU A 18 2.46 -10.78 7.29
CA GLU A 18 3.59 -11.73 7.32
C GLU A 18 4.93 -10.99 7.44
N ILE A 19 5.20 -10.02 6.55
CA ILE A 19 6.43 -9.21 6.59
C ILE A 19 6.59 -8.49 7.94
N ARG A 20 5.50 -7.94 8.49
CA ARG A 20 5.56 -7.23 9.77
C ARG A 20 6.02 -8.15 10.90
N GLU A 21 5.48 -9.36 10.93
CA GLU A 21 5.71 -10.33 12.01
C GLU A 21 7.08 -10.99 11.89
N GLU A 22 7.48 -11.40 10.69
CA GLU A 22 8.77 -12.04 10.45
C GLU A 22 9.95 -11.10 10.71
N GLU A 23 9.84 -9.85 10.27
CA GLU A 23 10.90 -8.84 10.43
C GLU A 23 10.78 -8.06 11.75
N GLN A 24 9.82 -8.42 12.61
CA GLN A 24 9.59 -7.83 13.94
C GLN A 24 9.41 -6.30 13.92
N PHE A 25 8.71 -5.77 12.90
CA PHE A 25 8.36 -4.36 12.86
C PHE A 25 7.08 -4.07 13.66
N ASP A 26 7.05 -2.92 14.35
CA ASP A 26 5.83 -2.45 15.01
C ASP A 26 4.75 -2.03 14.00
N PHE A 27 5.16 -1.53 12.83
CA PHE A 27 4.27 -1.00 11.81
C PHE A 27 4.85 -1.12 10.40
N VAL A 28 4.00 -1.49 9.44
CA VAL A 28 4.32 -1.49 8.01
C VAL A 28 3.11 -1.02 7.21
N ALA A 29 3.36 -0.40 6.05
CA ALA A 29 2.31 0.04 5.14
C ALA A 29 2.78 0.08 3.68
N ILE A 30 1.84 -0.09 2.76
CA ILE A 30 2.08 -0.03 1.31
C ILE A 30 1.40 1.21 0.75
N ALA A 31 2.19 2.07 0.12
CA ALA A 31 1.72 3.21 -0.66
C ALA A 31 1.62 2.83 -2.13
N LEU A 32 0.44 3.03 -2.74
CA LEU A 32 0.22 2.75 -4.17
C LEU A 32 -0.32 4.00 -4.87
N PRO A 33 0.00 4.20 -6.16
CA PRO A 33 -0.69 5.17 -6.99
C PRO A 33 -2.15 4.76 -7.17
N GLU A 34 -3.03 5.74 -7.18
CA GLU A 34 -4.46 5.60 -7.46
C GLU A 34 -4.84 6.67 -8.48
N ASP A 35 -5.58 6.26 -9.51
CA ASP A 35 -6.12 7.18 -10.50
C ASP A 35 -7.28 7.93 -9.87
N ASP A 36 -7.05 9.20 -9.53
CA ASP A 36 -8.13 10.14 -9.28
C ASP A 36 -8.45 10.86 -10.59
N SER A 37 -9.74 11.18 -10.77
CA SER A 37 -10.38 11.87 -11.89
C SER A 37 -9.62 13.08 -12.46
N HIS A 38 -8.72 13.71 -11.69
CA HIS A 38 -7.98 14.89 -12.09
C HIS A 38 -6.44 14.73 -12.06
N SER A 39 -5.89 13.76 -11.33
CA SER A 39 -4.44 13.52 -11.24
C SER A 39 -4.12 12.21 -10.51
N ALA A 40 -3.03 11.53 -10.89
CA ALA A 40 -2.53 10.40 -10.12
C ALA A 40 -2.12 10.86 -8.71
N VAL A 41 -2.72 10.24 -7.68
CA VAL A 41 -2.39 10.47 -6.27
C VAL A 41 -1.76 9.23 -5.68
N ILE A 42 -1.05 9.36 -4.56
CA ILE A 42 -0.53 8.23 -3.80
C ILE A 42 -1.31 8.13 -2.49
N LYS A 43 -1.82 6.95 -2.17
CA LYS A 43 -2.48 6.65 -0.88
C LYS A 43 -1.82 5.45 -0.21
N TRP A 44 -1.86 5.43 1.12
CA TRP A 44 -1.51 4.25 1.91
C TRP A 44 -2.68 3.25 1.85
N ARG A 45 -2.58 2.26 0.95
CA ARG A 45 -3.68 1.33 0.65
C ARG A 45 -3.78 0.18 1.64
N HIS A 46 -2.63 -0.29 2.13
CA HIS A 46 -2.54 -1.39 3.09
C HIS A 46 -1.67 -0.96 4.27
N ALA A 47 -2.02 -1.42 5.46
CA ALA A 47 -1.29 -1.14 6.69
C ALA A 47 -1.44 -2.32 7.65
N SER A 48 -0.39 -2.59 8.44
CA SER A 48 -0.40 -3.55 9.54
C SER A 48 0.31 -2.94 10.75
N GLY A 49 -0.21 -3.16 11.96
CA GLY A 49 0.27 -2.52 13.19
C GLY A 49 -0.20 -1.06 13.38
N ASN A 50 -1.17 -0.59 12.58
CA ASN A 50 -1.69 0.77 12.74
C ASN A 50 -2.56 0.90 14.01
N LEU A 51 -2.27 1.91 14.85
CA LEU A 51 -3.04 2.19 16.07
C LEU A 51 -4.42 2.81 15.80
N ASN A 52 -4.65 3.32 14.58
CA ASN A 52 -5.91 3.90 14.13
C ASN A 52 -5.94 3.92 12.59
N ASN A 53 -7.09 4.33 12.02
CA ASN A 53 -7.32 4.31 10.58
C ASN A 53 -7.10 5.67 9.88
N ARG A 54 -6.48 6.66 10.54
CA ARG A 54 -6.26 7.99 9.92
C ARG A 54 -5.34 7.95 8.71
N TYR A 55 -4.53 6.90 8.56
CA TYR A 55 -3.70 6.70 7.36
C TYR A 55 -4.53 6.66 6.08
N GLN A 56 -5.79 6.21 6.14
CA GLN A 56 -6.71 6.14 5.01
C GLN A 56 -7.13 7.52 4.50
N LEU A 57 -6.99 8.57 5.32
CA LEU A 57 -7.28 9.96 4.96
C LEU A 57 -6.10 10.63 4.23
N ILE A 58 -4.93 9.99 4.22
CA ILE A 58 -3.72 10.56 3.61
C ILE A 58 -3.81 10.42 2.09
N VAL A 59 -3.87 11.57 1.42
CA VAL A 59 -3.78 11.68 -0.04
C VAL A 59 -2.57 12.53 -0.40
N LEU A 60 -1.60 11.93 -1.08
CA LEU A 60 -0.36 12.60 -1.46
C LEU A 60 -0.40 12.95 -2.95
N ARG A 61 -0.14 14.22 -3.26
CA ARG A 61 0.18 14.63 -4.64
C ARG A 61 1.53 14.05 -5.07
N PRO A 62 1.79 13.90 -6.38
CA PRO A 62 3.07 13.39 -6.89
C PRO A 62 4.29 14.07 -6.26
N GLY A 63 5.24 13.26 -5.78
CA GLY A 63 6.48 13.72 -5.14
C GLY A 63 6.34 14.27 -3.71
N LYS A 64 5.14 14.26 -3.12
CA LYS A 64 4.92 14.70 -1.72
C LYS A 64 4.90 13.53 -0.74
N GLY A 65 5.23 13.83 0.53
CA GLY A 65 5.32 12.85 1.61
C GLY A 65 6.49 11.86 1.45
N LEU A 66 6.58 10.91 2.38
CA LEU A 66 7.66 9.92 2.39
C LEU A 66 7.59 8.99 1.17
N ALA A 67 6.38 8.49 0.84
CA ALA A 67 6.18 7.66 -0.34
C ALA A 67 6.57 8.39 -1.63
N GLY A 68 6.19 9.67 -1.77
CA GLY A 68 6.55 10.47 -2.94
C GLY A 68 8.05 10.79 -3.03
N LEU A 69 8.76 10.89 -1.91
CA LEU A 69 10.23 11.00 -1.89
C LEU A 69 10.87 9.71 -2.41
N VAL A 70 10.52 8.57 -1.84
CA VAL A 70 11.08 7.26 -2.23
C VAL A 70 10.79 6.94 -3.69
N ILE A 71 9.57 7.18 -4.17
CA ILE A 71 9.20 7.00 -5.57
C ILE A 71 10.04 7.90 -6.49
N ARG A 72 10.27 9.15 -6.09
CA ARG A 72 11.06 10.10 -6.90
C ARG A 72 12.54 9.72 -6.94
N THR A 73 13.12 9.28 -5.83
CA THR A 73 14.55 8.97 -5.78
C THR A 73 14.86 7.59 -6.34
N GLY A 74 13.94 6.64 -6.25
CA GLY A 74 14.11 5.27 -6.73
C GLY A 74 15.31 4.54 -6.12
N SER A 75 15.84 5.06 -5.01
CA SER A 75 17.02 4.53 -4.34
C SER A 75 16.69 3.18 -3.70
N ARG A 76 17.62 2.23 -3.81
CA ARG A 76 17.51 0.87 -3.27
C ARG A 76 18.49 0.70 -2.11
#